data_AF-A0A7Z9ZHW9-F1
#
_entry.id   AF-A0A7Z9ZHW9-F1
#
_cell.length_a   1.000
_cell.length_b   1.000
_cell.length_c   1.000
_cell.angle_alpha   90.00
_cell.angle_beta   90.00
_cell.angle_gamma   90.00
#
_symmetry.space_group_name_H-M   'P 1'
#
loop_
_entity.id
_entity.type
_entity.pdbx_description
1 polymer ?
#
loop_
_entity_poly.entity_id
_entity_poly.type
_entity_poly.pdbx_seq_one_letter_code
_entity_poly.pdbx_strand_id
1 'polypeptide(L)'
;MGGRCAPEERPGVQLLASVDRRGQAMERVTFNVPKMYADHHVKAVRQALAGLPGVADVLASAAFKRVVVEYDPDATTPATIEESLRAAGYGPGEDWELPKLPELKEDESPWFRSIWRVTQTNVLDLQMAGDFRKY
;
A
#
# COMPACT_ATOMS: atom_id res chain seq x y z
N MET A 1 5.12 -42.77 -3.97
CA MET A 1 6.17 -41.73 -3.97
C MET A 1 5.77 -40.70 -5.02
N GLY A 2 5.44 -39.47 -4.63
CA GLY A 2 4.94 -38.44 -5.55
C GLY A 2 3.86 -37.59 -4.87
N GLY A 3 4.22 -36.99 -3.74
CA GLY A 3 3.36 -36.02 -3.08
C GLY A 3 3.10 -34.86 -4.04
N ARG A 4 1.82 -34.59 -4.32
CA ARG A 4 1.41 -33.39 -5.02
C ARG A 4 1.84 -32.21 -4.17
N CYS A 5 2.83 -31.47 -4.65
CA CYS A 5 3.23 -30.18 -4.12
C CYS A 5 1.99 -29.28 -4.22
N ALA A 6 1.44 -28.85 -3.09
CA ALA A 6 0.39 -27.86 -3.07
C ALA A 6 0.96 -26.54 -3.61
N PRO A 7 0.23 -25.79 -4.44
CA PRO A 7 0.62 -24.42 -4.75
C PRO A 7 0.56 -23.62 -3.43
N GLU A 8 1.70 -23.09 -3.02
CA GLU A 8 1.79 -22.17 -1.90
C GLU A 8 0.96 -20.93 -2.23
N GLU A 9 -0.19 -20.79 -1.56
CA GLU A 9 -1.07 -19.62 -1.67
C GLU A 9 -0.32 -18.40 -1.14
N ARG A 10 0.39 -17.70 -2.04
CA ARG A 10 0.98 -16.40 -1.76
C ARG A 10 -0.17 -15.40 -1.60
N PRO A 11 -0.35 -14.78 -0.43
CA PRO A 11 -1.48 -13.88 -0.22
C PRO A 11 -1.38 -12.68 -1.17
N GLY A 12 -2.32 -12.61 -2.12
CA GLY A 12 -2.60 -11.39 -2.88
C GLY A 12 -2.28 -11.41 -4.37
N VAL A 13 -1.68 -12.47 -4.93
CA VAL A 13 -1.39 -12.56 -6.37
C VAL A 13 -2.47 -13.40 -7.06
N GLN A 14 -3.43 -12.74 -7.71
CA GLN A 14 -4.44 -13.42 -8.54
C GLN A 14 -3.97 -13.42 -10.00
N LEU A 15 -3.71 -14.61 -10.53
CA LEU A 15 -3.35 -14.82 -11.93
C LEU A 15 -4.59 -15.28 -12.71
N LEU A 16 -4.93 -14.55 -13.76
CA LEU A 16 -6.00 -14.92 -14.70
C LEU A 16 -5.41 -14.96 -16.11
N ALA A 17 -5.55 -16.09 -16.80
CA ALA A 17 -5.17 -16.20 -18.19
C ALA A 17 -6.24 -15.54 -19.09
N SER A 18 -5.78 -14.80 -20.09
CA SER A 18 -6.60 -14.14 -21.10
C SER A 18 -5.90 -14.26 -22.47
N VAL A 19 -6.61 -13.99 -23.55
CA VAL A 19 -6.04 -14.02 -24.91
C VAL A 19 -6.36 -12.68 -25.56
N ASP A 20 -5.34 -11.97 -26.06
CA ASP A 20 -5.54 -10.69 -26.77
C ASP A 20 -6.26 -10.92 -28.11
N ARG A 21 -6.81 -9.86 -28.73
CA ARG A 21 -7.40 -9.85 -30.08
C ARG A 21 -6.45 -10.36 -31.17
N ARG A 22 -5.15 -10.43 -30.89
CA ARG A 22 -4.10 -10.98 -31.76
C ARG A 22 -3.84 -12.48 -31.57
N GLY A 23 -4.58 -13.15 -30.67
CA GLY A 23 -4.44 -14.59 -30.40
C GLY A 23 -3.25 -14.95 -29.52
N GLN A 24 -2.63 -13.95 -28.87
CA GLN A 24 -1.46 -14.14 -28.02
C GLN A 24 -1.90 -14.40 -26.57
N ALA A 25 -1.30 -15.39 -25.92
CA ALA A 25 -1.59 -15.72 -24.52
C ALA A 25 -1.10 -14.57 -23.64
N MET A 26 -2.01 -13.96 -22.89
CA MET A 26 -1.72 -12.86 -21.98
C MET A 26 -2.14 -13.27 -20.58
N GLU A 27 -1.26 -13.07 -19.62
CA GLU A 27 -1.57 -13.28 -18.22
C GLU A 27 -1.86 -11.96 -17.53
N ARG A 28 -2.87 -12.00 -16.66
CA ARG A 28 -3.26 -10.87 -15.84
C ARG A 28 -2.90 -11.16 -14.40
N VAL A 29 -2.05 -10.32 -13.84
CA VAL A 29 -1.64 -10.39 -12.43
C VAL A 29 -2.15 -9.18 -11.66
N THR A 30 -2.60 -9.41 -10.42
CA THR A 30 -2.99 -8.35 -9.50
C THR A 30 -2.03 -8.28 -8.33
N PHE A 31 -1.56 -7.06 -8.01
CA PHE A 31 -0.70 -6.76 -6.87
C PHE A 31 -1.41 -5.80 -5.91
N ASN A 32 -1.23 -6.02 -4.61
CA ASN A 32 -1.63 -5.08 -3.57
C ASN A 32 -0.45 -4.15 -3.24
N VAL A 33 -0.63 -2.84 -3.36
CA VAL A 33 0.42 -1.83 -3.20
C VAL A 33 -0.04 -0.75 -2.22
N PRO A 34 0.12 -0.98 -0.89
CA PRO A 34 -0.41 -0.08 0.14
C PRO A 34 0.20 1.33 0.11
N LYS A 35 1.45 1.44 -0.37
CA LYS A 35 2.18 2.70 -0.54
C LYS A 35 1.65 3.60 -1.66
N MET A 36 0.77 3.11 -2.53
CA MET A 36 0.16 3.92 -3.60
C MET A 36 -1.12 4.59 -3.09
N TYR A 37 -1.04 5.85 -2.63
CA TYR A 37 -2.18 6.57 -2.02
C TYR A 37 -2.61 7.85 -2.75
N ALA A 38 -1.86 8.31 -3.76
CA ALA A 38 -2.15 9.57 -4.46
C ALA A 38 -1.99 9.42 -5.98
N ASP A 39 -2.57 10.34 -6.75
CA ASP A 39 -2.52 10.31 -8.22
C ASP A 39 -1.10 10.35 -8.78
N HIS A 40 -0.20 11.08 -8.12
CA HIS A 40 1.21 11.13 -8.53
C HIS A 40 1.92 9.77 -8.34
N HIS A 41 1.49 8.95 -7.37
CA HIS A 41 2.00 7.58 -7.20
C HIS A 41 1.51 6.67 -8.33
N VAL A 42 0.22 6.80 -8.71
CA VAL A 42 -0.36 6.06 -9.85
C VAL A 42 0.42 6.35 -11.12
N LYS A 43 0.76 7.62 -11.37
CA LYS A 43 1.56 8.01 -12.54
C LYS A 43 2.97 7.39 -12.50
N ALA A 44 3.64 7.42 -11.35
CA ALA A 44 4.97 6.85 -11.19
C ALA A 44 4.98 5.33 -11.44
N VAL A 45 4.03 4.59 -10.85
CA VAL A 45 3.88 3.15 -11.05
C VAL A 45 3.63 2.80 -12.52
N ARG A 46 2.72 3.53 -13.19
CA ARG A 46 2.45 3.30 -14.62
C ARG A 46 3.68 3.55 -15.48
N GLN A 47 4.46 4.59 -15.19
CA GLN A 47 5.69 4.88 -15.91
C GLN A 47 6.76 3.80 -15.70
N ALA A 48 6.90 3.29 -14.48
CA ALA A 48 7.84 2.20 -14.17
C ALA A 48 7.49 0.91 -14.92
N LEU A 49 6.20 0.56 -14.98
CA LEU A 49 5.73 -0.67 -15.62
C LEU A 49 5.64 -0.58 -17.14
N ALA A 50 5.35 0.59 -17.71
CA ALA A 50 5.29 0.79 -19.16
C ALA A 50 6.64 0.60 -19.86
N GLY A 51 7.76 0.66 -19.12
CA GLY A 51 9.10 0.40 -19.65
C GLY A 51 9.47 -1.08 -19.76
N LEU A 52 8.66 -1.99 -19.22
CA LEU A 52 8.95 -3.42 -19.23
C LEU A 52 8.55 -4.07 -20.58
N PRO A 53 9.39 -4.94 -21.16
CA PRO A 53 9.05 -5.65 -22.38
C PRO A 53 7.89 -6.62 -22.14
N GLY A 54 6.93 -6.67 -23.07
CA GLY A 54 5.80 -7.62 -22.98
C GLY A 54 4.64 -7.18 -22.08
N VAL A 55 4.67 -5.98 -21.49
CA VAL A 55 3.50 -5.41 -20.81
C VAL A 55 2.55 -4.82 -21.84
N ALA A 56 1.30 -5.28 -21.84
CA ALA A 56 0.27 -4.84 -22.75
C ALA A 56 -0.59 -3.71 -22.17
N ASP A 57 -1.06 -3.88 -20.92
CA ASP A 57 -1.85 -2.87 -20.22
C ASP A 57 -1.55 -2.82 -18.72
N VAL A 58 -1.70 -1.63 -18.13
CA VAL A 58 -1.44 -1.36 -16.72
C VAL A 58 -2.56 -0.52 -16.13
N LEU A 59 -3.33 -1.14 -15.23
CA LEU A 59 -4.40 -0.52 -14.47
C LEU A 59 -3.96 -0.36 -13.02
N ALA A 60 -3.61 0.87 -12.63
CA ALA A 60 -3.25 1.22 -11.27
C ALA A 60 -4.36 2.07 -10.62
N SER A 61 -4.76 1.72 -9.40
CA SER A 61 -5.80 2.43 -8.65
C SER A 61 -5.33 2.73 -7.22
N ALA A 62 -5.14 4.02 -6.90
CA ALA A 62 -4.86 4.47 -5.54
C ALA A 62 -6.03 4.23 -4.58
N ALA A 63 -7.27 4.31 -5.07
CA ALA A 63 -8.46 4.08 -4.25
C ALA A 63 -8.51 2.66 -3.67
N PHE A 64 -8.18 1.66 -4.50
CA PHE A 64 -8.15 0.26 -4.08
C PHE A 64 -6.75 -0.22 -3.67
N LYS A 65 -5.73 0.64 -3.78
CA LYS A 65 -4.32 0.30 -3.56
C LYS A 65 -3.89 -0.94 -4.34
N ARG A 66 -4.37 -1.07 -5.57
CA ARG A 66 -4.15 -2.25 -6.41
C ARG A 66 -3.59 -1.87 -7.77
N VAL A 67 -2.70 -2.72 -8.26
CA VAL A 67 -2.12 -2.64 -9.60
C VAL A 67 -2.43 -3.94 -10.31
N VAL A 68 -3.09 -3.84 -11.45
CA VAL A 68 -3.38 -4.96 -12.35
C VAL A 68 -2.54 -4.77 -13.60
N VAL A 69 -1.80 -5.80 -13.97
CA VAL A 69 -0.92 -5.80 -15.14
C VAL A 69 -1.31 -6.95 -16.05
N GLU A 70 -1.48 -6.64 -17.33
CA GLU A 70 -1.63 -7.64 -18.39
C GLU A 70 -0.31 -7.74 -19.14
N TYR A 71 0.30 -8.92 -19.13
CA TYR A 71 1.63 -9.16 -19.69
C TYR A 71 1.70 -10.47 -20.47
N ASP A 72 2.67 -10.55 -21.38
CA ASP A 72 3.02 -11.77 -22.11
C ASP A 72 3.93 -12.65 -21.24
N PRO A 73 3.51 -13.87 -20.85
CA PRO A 73 4.30 -14.77 -20.00
C PRO A 73 5.60 -15.26 -20.67
N ASP A 74 5.71 -15.17 -22.00
CA ASP A 74 6.94 -15.54 -22.73
C ASP A 74 8.01 -14.44 -22.62
N ALA A 75 7.61 -13.19 -22.39
CA ALA A 75 8.50 -12.04 -22.35
C ALA A 75 8.84 -11.56 -20.93
N THR A 76 7.87 -11.65 -20.01
CA THR A 76 8.01 -11.13 -18.63
C THR A 76 7.35 -12.07 -17.63
N THR A 77 7.93 -12.17 -16.44
CA THR A 77 7.39 -12.96 -15.33
C THR A 77 6.80 -12.05 -14.24
N PRO A 78 5.84 -12.54 -13.42
CA PRO A 78 5.29 -11.75 -12.32
C PRO A 78 6.36 -11.34 -11.29
N ALA A 79 7.42 -12.13 -11.13
CA ALA A 79 8.55 -11.80 -10.27
C ALA A 79 9.34 -10.58 -10.80
N THR A 80 9.51 -10.45 -12.12
CA THR A 80 10.16 -9.29 -12.74
C THR A 80 9.33 -8.02 -12.54
N ILE A 81 8.00 -8.13 -12.62
CA ILE A 81 7.08 -7.01 -12.37
C ILE A 81 7.16 -6.57 -10.90
N GLU A 82 7.17 -7.52 -9.98
CA GLU A 82 7.36 -7.25 -8.54
C GLU A 82 8.68 -6.55 -8.26
N GLU A 83 9.78 -7.00 -8.87
CA GLU A 83 11.10 -6.37 -8.69
C GLU A 83 11.11 -4.92 -9.21
N SER A 84 10.49 -4.67 -10.37
CA SER A 84 10.35 -3.31 -10.92
C SER A 84 9.51 -2.41 -10.01
N LEU A 85 8.42 -2.93 -9.44
CA LEU A 85 7.61 -2.21 -8.46
C LEU A 85 8.40 -1.87 -7.19
N ARG A 86 9.22 -2.82 -6.71
CA ARG A 86 10.08 -2.63 -5.54
C ARG A 86 11.18 -1.60 -5.81
N ALA A 87 11.81 -1.64 -6.98
CA ALA A 87 12.79 -0.64 -7.41
C ALA A 87 12.19 0.76 -7.51
N ALA A 88 10.90 0.87 -7.86
CA ALA A 88 10.15 2.12 -7.85
C ALA A 88 9.70 2.59 -6.44
N GLY A 89 9.94 1.81 -5.38
CA GLY A 89 9.53 2.11 -4.01
C GLY A 89 8.09 1.70 -3.67
N TYR A 90 7.45 0.91 -4.53
CA TYR A 90 6.06 0.47 -4.42
C TYR A 90 5.96 -1.06 -4.29
N GLY A 91 6.79 -1.65 -3.41
CA GLY A 91 6.81 -3.08 -3.18
C GLY A 91 5.41 -3.64 -2.85
N PRO A 92 4.97 -4.72 -3.51
CA PRO A 92 3.66 -5.30 -3.22
C PRO A 92 3.63 -5.88 -1.80
N GLY A 93 2.55 -5.61 -1.07
CA GLY A 93 2.37 -6.02 0.33
C GLY A 93 3.22 -5.25 1.35
N GLU A 94 4.02 -4.28 0.92
CA GLU A 94 4.81 -3.45 1.82
C GLU A 94 3.94 -2.30 2.35
N ASP A 95 3.62 -2.36 3.64
CA ASP A 95 2.90 -1.29 4.33
C ASP A 95 3.84 -0.16 4.76
N TRP A 96 3.23 0.95 5.20
CA TRP A 96 3.97 2.05 5.81
C TRP A 96 4.45 1.64 7.20
N GLU A 97 5.77 1.59 7.41
CA GLU A 97 6.32 1.52 8.75
C GLU A 97 6.11 2.86 9.43
N LEU A 98 5.24 2.89 10.44
CA LEU A 98 5.16 4.04 11.34
C LEU A 98 6.44 4.08 12.16
N PRO A 99 7.12 5.24 12.25
CA PRO A 99 8.25 5.37 13.14
C PRO A 99 7.80 5.03 14.56
N LYS A 100 8.55 4.18 15.27
CA LYS A 100 8.32 3.97 16.70
C LYS A 100 8.44 5.33 17.37
N LEU A 101 7.36 5.77 18.03
CA LEU A 101 7.42 6.98 18.83
C LEU A 101 8.62 6.87 19.77
N PRO A 102 9.41 7.94 19.94
CA PRO A 102 10.49 7.91 20.90
C PRO A 102 9.92 7.52 22.26
N GLU A 103 10.67 6.72 23.01
CA GLU A 103 10.32 6.44 24.39
C GLU A 103 10.20 7.79 25.11
N LEU A 104 9.05 8.01 25.74
CA LEU A 104 8.79 9.24 26.47
C LEU A 104 9.92 9.40 27.49
N LYS A 105 10.56 10.56 27.49
CA LYS A 105 11.56 10.88 28.49
C LYS A 105 10.86 10.85 29.85
N GLU A 106 11.25 9.90 30.72
CA GLU A 106 10.94 9.95 32.15
C GLU A 106 11.73 11.13 32.73
N ASP A 107 11.19 12.34 32.54
CA ASP A 107 11.85 13.56 32.96
C ASP A 107 11.54 13.78 34.45
N GLU A 108 12.50 13.54 35.34
CA GLU A 108 12.31 13.82 36.78
C GLU A 108 12.34 15.31 37.13
N SER A 109 12.45 16.20 36.14
CA SER A 109 12.47 17.65 36.36
C SER A 109 11.30 18.10 37.24
N PRO A 110 11.51 19.06 38.15
CA PRO A 110 10.43 19.63 38.95
C PRO A 110 9.25 20.11 38.10
N TRP A 111 9.52 20.68 36.92
CA TRP A 111 8.49 21.09 35.97
C TRP A 111 7.65 19.94 35.37
N PHE A 112 8.21 18.72 35.25
CA PHE A 112 7.50 17.54 34.77
C PHE A 112 6.70 16.86 35.90
N ARG A 113 7.21 16.89 37.13
CA ARG A 113 6.53 16.34 38.32
C ARG A 113 5.46 17.27 38.89
N SER A 114 5.62 18.59 38.74
CA SER A 114 4.75 19.59 39.36
C SER A 114 3.66 20.13 38.44
N ILE A 115 3.81 20.03 37.11
CA ILE A 115 2.77 20.44 36.16
C ILE A 115 2.14 19.19 35.54
N TRP A 116 0.89 18.90 35.88
CA TRP A 116 0.11 17.90 35.17
C TRP A 116 -0.06 18.33 33.71
N ARG A 117 0.60 17.63 32.80
CA ARG A 117 0.33 17.78 31.36
C ARG A 117 -0.95 17.04 31.05
N VAL A 118 -2.05 17.79 30.99
CA VAL A 118 -3.34 17.24 30.58
C VAL A 118 -3.43 17.38 29.06
N THR A 119 -3.20 16.29 28.32
CA THR A 119 -3.37 16.27 26.85
C THR A 119 -4.85 16.17 26.47
N GLN A 120 -5.69 15.81 27.42
CA GLN A 120 -7.13 15.71 27.26
C GLN A 120 -7.79 16.94 27.86
N THR A 121 -8.54 17.69 27.07
CA THR A 121 -9.31 18.83 27.59
C THR A 121 -10.21 18.36 28.73
N ASN A 122 -10.18 19.09 29.85
CA ASN A 122 -11.03 18.79 30.97
C ASN A 122 -12.50 18.87 30.53
N VAL A 123 -13.28 17.83 30.83
CA VAL A 123 -14.68 17.70 30.41
C VAL A 123 -15.53 18.84 30.97
N LEU A 124 -15.17 19.39 32.14
CA LEU A 124 -15.81 20.59 32.70
C LEU A 124 -15.61 21.82 31.81
N ASP A 125 -14.42 22.01 31.24
CA ASP A 125 -14.16 23.13 30.33
C ASP A 125 -14.95 22.99 29.02
N LEU A 126 -15.10 21.77 28.51
CA LEU A 126 -15.97 21.48 27.36
C LEU A 126 -17.45 21.78 27.65
N GLN A 127 -17.91 21.45 28.87
CA GLN A 127 -19.29 21.72 29.30
C GLN A 127 -19.54 23.21 29.53
N MET A 128 -18.54 23.95 30.02
CA MET A 128 -18.61 25.40 30.24
C MET A 128 -18.38 26.23 28.97
N ALA A 129 -17.77 25.66 27.92
CA ALA A 129 -17.49 26.35 26.65
C ALA A 129 -18.73 26.69 25.79
N GLY A 130 -19.92 26.28 26.23
CA GLY A 130 -21.16 26.98 25.90
C GLY A 130 -22.07 26.29 24.89
N ASP A 131 -23.14 25.71 25.42
CA ASP A 131 -24.47 25.72 24.78
C ASP A 131 -25.36 26.78 25.46
N PHE A 132 -24.78 27.95 25.79
CA PHE A 132 -25.45 29.09 26.43
C PHE A 132 -25.90 30.18 25.43
N ARG A 133 -25.82 29.91 24.12
CA ARG A 133 -26.50 30.70 23.08
C ARG A 133 -27.68 29.91 22.52
N LYS A 134 -28.63 29.56 23.39
CA LYS A 134 -30.00 29.26 22.97
C LYS A 134 -30.80 30.56 23.03
N TYR A 135 -31.02 31.14 21.85
CA TYR A 135 -32.21 31.94 21.59
C TYR A 135 -33.40 31.00 21.47
#